data_AF-A0A968MS58-F1
#
_entry.id   AF-A0A968MS58-F1
#
_cell.length_a   1.000
_cell.length_b   1.000
_cell.length_c   1.000
_cell.angle_alpha   90.00
_cell.angle_beta   90.00
_cell.angle_gamma   90.00
#
_symmetry.space_group_name_H-M   'P 1'
#
loop_
_entity.id
_entity.type
_entity.pdbx_description
1 polymer ?
#
loop_
_entity_poly.entity_id
_entity_poly.type
_entity_poly.pdbx_seq_one_letter_code
_entity_poly.pdbx_strand_id
1 'polypeptide(L)'
;MSFYLPNIDTWQTEVDVWDTETGELLLHHLCQKLWNGAHLVLEMSGKVRVTFKGNWWYNVKLAGVFFDSTNNDALGKTTAHLVKEDFDTRGNWKAVYGKSGWWVFGADQKIPAGISVKPANSITLIQLKWPEGVRKFTYRKDPVLPDNSTGMGFATDNVQIAFNVIPIGQDGYESHPKGTMPRFVGYKCTDYEYALNQVASEFGGGTEIWRLLVPGMPEKHFYPRQPASPFDGPVKKGKLAITHEGSTRITECAIPWTEIPDVKKALDEGKTVKFSFRVNDNNNMGSCMELARERSVSKMNSRAFHASWKEHWANEVEFAFEK
;
A
#
# COMPACT_ATOMS: atom_id res chain seq x y z
N MET A 1 19.57 4.06 -23.39
CA MET A 1 19.35 3.23 -22.17
C MET A 1 17.91 3.45 -21.71
N SER A 2 17.25 2.41 -21.21
CA SER A 2 15.89 2.51 -20.65
C SER A 2 15.89 2.04 -19.20
N PHE A 3 15.25 2.81 -18.32
CA PHE A 3 15.10 2.52 -16.90
C PHE A 3 13.65 2.15 -16.61
N TYR A 4 13.41 0.94 -16.09
CA TYR A 4 12.07 0.50 -15.77
C TYR A 4 11.72 0.82 -14.31
N LEU A 5 10.78 1.75 -14.16
CA LEU A 5 10.14 2.11 -12.91
C LEU A 5 8.83 1.28 -12.82
N PRO A 6 8.75 0.25 -11.98
CA PRO A 6 7.58 -0.63 -11.93
C PRO A 6 6.37 0.09 -11.31
N ASN A 7 5.19 -0.49 -11.48
CA ASN A 7 3.99 0.00 -10.81
C ASN A 7 4.10 -0.20 -9.29
N ILE A 8 4.26 0.90 -8.56
CA ILE A 8 4.33 0.93 -7.10
C ILE A 8 3.51 2.10 -6.53
N ASP A 9 2.46 2.53 -7.25
CA ASP A 9 1.57 3.63 -6.84
C ASP A 9 2.31 4.93 -6.45
N THR A 10 3.43 5.21 -7.13
CA THR A 10 4.18 6.46 -6.95
C THR A 10 3.58 7.53 -7.84
N TRP A 11 3.13 8.64 -7.25
CA TRP A 11 2.57 9.74 -8.03
C TRP A 11 3.64 10.41 -8.92
N GLN A 12 4.83 10.63 -8.36
CA GLN A 12 5.92 11.36 -9.01
C GLN A 12 7.28 10.82 -8.59
N THR A 13 8.17 10.60 -9.56
CA THR A 13 9.59 10.31 -9.36
C THR A 13 10.44 11.39 -9.99
N GLU A 14 11.38 11.94 -9.23
CA GLU A 14 12.42 12.82 -9.73
C GLU A 14 13.62 11.99 -10.19
N VAL A 15 14.11 12.28 -11.40
CA VAL A 15 15.26 11.61 -11.99
C VAL A 15 16.32 12.65 -12.35
N ASP A 16 17.47 12.54 -11.71
CA ASP A 16 18.63 13.37 -12.00
C ASP A 16 19.73 12.55 -12.64
N VAL A 17 20.39 13.10 -13.66
CA VAL A 17 21.62 12.54 -14.23
C VAL A 17 22.76 13.52 -13.99
N TRP A 18 23.80 13.06 -13.31
CA TRP A 18 24.96 13.85 -12.94
C TRP A 18 26.19 13.37 -13.69
N ASP A 19 27.03 14.30 -14.15
CA ASP A 19 28.42 14.00 -14.52
C ASP A 19 29.20 13.68 -13.23
N THR A 20 29.84 12.51 -13.19
CA THR A 20 30.58 12.07 -11.99
C THR A 20 31.98 12.66 -11.88
N GLU A 21 32.54 13.19 -12.96
CA GLU A 21 33.85 13.86 -12.98
C GLU A 21 33.72 15.33 -12.61
N THR A 22 32.74 16.04 -13.17
CA THR A 22 32.57 17.48 -12.94
C THR A 22 31.58 17.81 -11.82
N GLY A 23 30.67 16.89 -11.48
CA GLY A 23 29.57 17.15 -10.56
C GLY A 23 28.43 17.98 -11.17
N GLU A 24 28.44 18.21 -12.49
CA GLU A 24 27.38 18.94 -13.18
C GLU A 24 26.09 18.13 -13.28
N LEU A 25 24.94 18.78 -13.07
CA LEU A 25 23.62 18.20 -13.33
C LEU A 25 23.34 18.27 -14.83
N LEU A 26 23.39 17.13 -15.51
CA LEU A 26 23.18 17.03 -16.96
C LEU A 26 21.70 16.98 -17.34
N LEU A 27 20.87 16.37 -16.50
CA LEU A 27 19.43 16.24 -16.72
C LEU A 27 18.70 16.23 -15.37
N HIS A 28 17.62 16.99 -15.28
CA HIS A 28 16.60 16.86 -14.25
C HIS A 28 15.27 16.59 -14.94
N HIS A 29 14.57 15.54 -14.53
CA HIS A 29 13.28 15.16 -15.09
C HIS A 29 12.30 14.70 -14.02
N LEU A 30 11.03 15.02 -14.21
CA LEU A 30 9.93 14.63 -13.32
C LEU A 30 9.03 13.64 -14.06
N CYS A 31 9.16 12.37 -13.73
CA CYS A 31 8.26 11.34 -14.24
C CYS A 31 6.99 11.33 -13.41
N GLN A 32 5.87 11.72 -14.03
CA GLN A 32 4.56 11.80 -13.39
C GLN A 32 3.70 10.57 -13.73
N LYS A 33 2.70 10.30 -12.89
CA LYS A 33 1.64 9.29 -13.16
C LYS A 33 2.18 7.86 -13.33
N LEU A 34 3.13 7.45 -12.49
CA LEU A 34 3.73 6.10 -12.49
C LEU A 34 2.80 4.98 -11.96
N TRP A 35 1.47 5.19 -11.97
CA TRP A 35 0.43 4.26 -11.51
C TRP A 35 0.38 2.92 -12.23
N ASN A 36 1.06 2.79 -13.38
CA ASN A 36 1.16 1.54 -14.14
C ASN A 36 2.61 1.17 -14.48
N GLY A 37 3.57 1.87 -13.86
CA GLY A 37 4.99 1.84 -14.22
C GLY A 37 5.29 2.53 -15.55
N ALA A 38 6.57 2.80 -15.79
CA ALA A 38 7.06 3.39 -17.02
C ALA A 38 8.50 2.98 -17.33
N HIS A 39 8.82 2.96 -18.61
CA HIS A 39 10.18 2.98 -19.11
C HIS A 39 10.59 4.44 -19.35
N LEU A 40 11.60 4.91 -18.62
CA LEU A 40 12.25 6.18 -18.87
C LEU A 40 13.42 5.96 -19.83
N VAL A 41 13.29 6.45 -21.07
CA VAL A 41 14.29 6.24 -22.12
C VAL A 41 15.21 7.45 -22.19
N LEU A 42 16.48 7.24 -21.84
CA LEU A 42 17.53 8.25 -21.86
C LEU A 42 18.63 7.88 -22.84
N GLU A 43 19.11 8.86 -23.59
CA GLU A 43 20.39 8.79 -24.29
C GLU A 43 21.46 9.40 -23.39
N MET A 44 22.53 8.66 -23.14
CA MET A 44 23.58 9.07 -22.21
C MET A 44 24.95 8.67 -22.74
N SER A 45 25.94 9.50 -22.47
CA SER A 45 27.35 9.28 -22.80
C SER A 45 28.24 9.68 -21.63
N GLY A 46 29.43 9.07 -21.53
CA GLY A 46 30.42 9.37 -20.50
C GLY A 46 30.16 8.71 -19.13
N LYS A 47 30.80 9.23 -18.09
CA LYS A 47 30.69 8.69 -16.72
C LYS A 47 29.59 9.41 -15.96
N VAL A 48 28.39 8.83 -15.96
CA VAL A 48 27.20 9.42 -15.35
C VAL A 48 26.73 8.69 -14.10
N ARG A 49 26.05 9.41 -13.21
CA ARG A 49 25.25 8.87 -12.11
C ARG A 49 23.80 9.24 -12.31
N VAL A 50 22.93 8.23 -12.39
CA VAL A 50 21.48 8.41 -12.42
C VAL A 50 20.92 8.21 -11.01
N THR A 51 20.18 9.20 -10.52
CA THR A 51 19.56 9.20 -9.19
C THR A 51 18.05 9.23 -9.35
N PHE A 52 17.36 8.35 -8.65
CA PHE A 52 15.91 8.29 -8.59
C PHE A 52 15.45 8.68 -7.19
N LYS A 53 14.58 9.68 -7.08
CA LYS A 53 14.06 10.17 -5.80
C LYS A 53 12.54 10.17 -5.82
N GLY A 54 11.94 9.67 -4.75
CA GLY A 54 10.51 9.80 -4.55
C GLY A 54 10.17 11.19 -4.01
N ASN A 55 8.97 11.67 -4.30
CA ASN A 55 8.43 12.85 -3.65
C ASN A 55 7.77 12.45 -2.31
N TRP A 56 7.95 13.25 -1.25
CA TRP A 56 7.31 13.06 0.06
C TRP A 56 7.58 11.68 0.70
N TRP A 57 6.54 10.86 0.89
CA TRP A 57 6.59 9.53 1.49
C TRP A 57 6.58 8.40 0.46
N TYR A 58 6.57 8.74 -0.84
CA TYR A 58 6.61 7.73 -1.89
C TYR A 58 8.03 7.16 -2.02
N ASN A 59 8.12 5.83 -2.03
CA ASN A 59 9.37 5.14 -2.33
C ASN A 59 9.51 4.98 -3.83
N VAL A 60 10.72 5.09 -4.37
CA VAL A 60 11.00 4.76 -5.77
C VAL A 60 11.67 3.41 -5.85
N LYS A 61 11.22 2.58 -6.79
CA LYS A 61 11.88 1.33 -7.14
C LYS A 61 12.38 1.41 -8.58
N LEU A 62 13.55 0.85 -8.81
CA LEU A 62 14.08 0.60 -10.15
C LEU A 62 14.10 -0.92 -10.33
N ALA A 63 13.32 -1.43 -11.29
CA ALA A 63 13.21 -2.87 -11.51
C ALA A 63 14.19 -3.38 -12.57
N GLY A 64 14.64 -2.52 -13.49
CA GLY A 64 15.66 -2.92 -14.46
C GLY A 64 16.27 -1.77 -15.24
N VAL A 65 17.44 -2.04 -15.80
CA VAL A 65 18.21 -1.17 -16.69
C VAL A 65 18.43 -1.90 -18.01
N PHE A 66 18.08 -1.27 -19.12
CA PHE A 66 18.11 -1.86 -20.45
C PHE A 66 19.04 -1.06 -21.37
N PHE A 67 19.94 -1.77 -22.04
CA PHE A 67 21.00 -1.18 -22.86
C PHE A 67 20.68 -1.36 -24.34
N ASP A 68 20.60 -0.22 -25.03
CA ASP A 68 20.39 -0.11 -26.47
C ASP A 68 21.33 0.96 -27.00
N SER A 69 21.85 0.75 -28.22
CA SER A 69 22.68 1.74 -28.92
C SER A 69 21.81 2.76 -29.64
N THR A 70 22.26 4.00 -29.69
CA THR A 70 21.72 5.05 -30.57
C THR A 70 22.76 5.41 -31.62
N ASN A 71 22.31 6.02 -32.72
CA ASN A 71 23.19 6.56 -33.76
C ASN A 71 23.65 7.99 -33.43
N ASN A 72 23.16 8.58 -32.35
CA ASN A 72 23.57 9.91 -31.91
C ASN A 72 24.98 9.84 -31.30
N ASP A 73 25.93 10.54 -31.93
CA ASP A 73 27.31 10.64 -31.45
C ASP A 73 27.44 11.79 -30.45
N ALA A 74 27.89 11.47 -29.24
CA ALA A 74 28.14 12.45 -28.19
C ALA A 74 29.50 13.18 -28.36
N LEU A 75 30.29 12.85 -29.38
CA LEU A 75 31.59 13.46 -29.69
C LEU A 75 32.56 13.46 -28.49
N GLY A 76 32.54 12.36 -27.72
CA GLY A 76 33.35 12.20 -26.52
C GLY A 76 32.91 13.05 -25.31
N LYS A 77 31.78 13.75 -25.37
CA LYS A 77 31.23 14.51 -24.24
C LYS A 77 30.40 13.62 -23.31
N THR A 78 30.41 13.94 -22.03
CA THR A 78 29.42 13.43 -21.08
C THR A 78 28.11 14.18 -21.29
N THR A 79 27.03 13.48 -21.61
CA THR A 79 25.72 14.08 -21.88
C THR A 79 24.60 13.17 -21.42
N ALA A 80 23.43 13.74 -21.17
CA ALA A 80 22.20 13.01 -20.88
C ALA A 80 21.00 13.74 -21.49
N HIS A 81 20.19 13.02 -22.26
CA HIS A 81 18.99 13.55 -22.91
C HIS A 81 17.81 12.60 -22.72
N LEU A 82 16.65 13.17 -22.37
CA LEU A 82 15.39 12.43 -22.35
C LEU A 82 14.91 12.19 -23.78
N VAL A 83 14.66 10.93 -24.13
CA VAL A 83 14.06 10.55 -25.42
C VAL A 83 12.55 10.49 -25.29
N LYS A 84 12.05 9.70 -24.34
CA LYS A 84 10.61 9.53 -24.08
C LYS A 84 10.33 8.86 -22.74
N GLU A 85 9.08 8.98 -22.32
CA GLU A 85 8.44 8.11 -21.35
C GLU A 85 7.57 7.10 -22.09
N ASP A 86 7.71 5.83 -21.77
CA ASP A 86 6.92 4.75 -22.36
C ASP A 86 6.15 4.02 -21.26
N PHE A 87 4.85 4.28 -21.20
CA PHE A 87 3.92 3.72 -20.22
C PHE A 87 3.24 2.42 -20.72
N ASP A 88 3.45 2.05 -21.98
CA ASP A 88 2.73 0.97 -22.65
C ASP A 88 3.48 -0.35 -22.58
N THR A 89 4.81 -0.31 -22.70
CA THR A 89 5.64 -1.52 -22.71
C THR A 89 5.56 -2.30 -21.40
N ARG A 90 5.47 -1.61 -20.25
CA ARG A 90 5.36 -2.22 -18.90
C ARG A 90 6.39 -3.35 -18.72
N GLY A 91 5.98 -4.52 -18.24
CA GLY A 91 6.86 -5.69 -18.09
C GLY A 91 7.27 -6.37 -19.40
N ASN A 92 6.70 -6.00 -20.55
CA ASN A 92 6.93 -6.64 -21.85
C ASN A 92 8.16 -6.08 -22.58
N TRP A 93 9.26 -5.89 -21.86
CA TRP A 93 10.48 -5.25 -22.37
C TRP A 93 11.21 -6.06 -23.45
N LYS A 94 11.03 -7.39 -23.49
CA LYS A 94 11.73 -8.26 -24.44
C LYS A 94 11.37 -7.85 -25.88
N ALA A 95 12.39 -7.74 -26.72
CA ALA A 95 12.30 -7.23 -28.10
C ALA A 95 11.96 -5.73 -28.25
N VAL A 96 11.66 -5.01 -27.16
CA VAL A 96 11.44 -3.56 -27.17
C VAL A 96 12.67 -2.81 -26.64
N TYR A 97 13.21 -3.25 -25.49
CA TYR A 97 14.38 -2.68 -24.83
C TYR A 97 15.42 -3.75 -24.53
N GLY A 98 16.68 -3.34 -24.46
CA GLY A 98 17.79 -4.17 -24.02
C GLY A 98 18.36 -5.09 -25.10
N LYS A 99 18.27 -4.71 -26.38
CA LYS A 99 18.83 -5.50 -27.49
C LYS A 99 20.34 -5.73 -27.30
N SER A 100 21.07 -4.74 -26.81
CA SER A 100 22.51 -4.83 -26.55
C SER A 100 22.82 -5.46 -25.19
N GLY A 101 21.92 -5.31 -24.22
CA GLY A 101 22.07 -5.90 -22.90
C GLY A 101 20.98 -5.49 -21.92
N TRP A 102 20.96 -6.09 -20.74
CA TRP A 102 20.02 -5.78 -19.67
C TRP A 102 20.60 -6.12 -18.30
N TRP A 103 20.06 -5.45 -17.28
CA TRP A 103 20.22 -5.79 -15.88
C TRP A 103 18.87 -5.66 -15.19
N VAL A 104 18.22 -6.79 -14.96
CA VAL A 104 16.97 -6.88 -14.19
C VAL A 104 17.36 -7.34 -12.79
N PHE A 105 16.97 -6.59 -11.76
CA PHE A 105 17.37 -6.89 -10.39
C PHE A 105 16.80 -8.24 -9.95
N GLY A 106 17.66 -9.12 -9.43
CA GLY A 106 17.30 -10.49 -9.05
C GLY A 106 17.37 -11.53 -10.17
N ALA A 107 17.79 -11.15 -11.37
CA ALA A 107 18.01 -12.07 -12.50
C ALA A 107 19.45 -11.97 -13.05
N ASP A 108 19.82 -12.91 -13.93
CA ASP A 108 21.11 -12.87 -14.62
C ASP A 108 21.21 -11.65 -15.53
N GLN A 109 22.33 -10.93 -15.39
CA GLN A 109 22.61 -9.72 -16.17
C GLN A 109 23.40 -10.01 -17.44
N LYS A 110 23.14 -9.21 -18.48
CA LYS A 110 23.91 -9.18 -19.72
C LYS A 110 24.37 -7.74 -19.96
N ILE A 111 25.57 -7.40 -19.50
CA ILE A 111 26.13 -6.04 -19.67
C ILE A 111 26.89 -5.97 -21.01
N PRO A 112 26.64 -4.96 -21.87
CA PRO A 112 27.40 -4.79 -23.11
C PRO A 112 28.89 -4.54 -22.86
N ALA A 113 29.73 -4.93 -23.82
CA ALA A 113 31.16 -4.65 -23.77
C ALA A 113 31.43 -3.14 -23.67
N GLY A 114 32.38 -2.74 -22.82
CA GLY A 114 32.75 -1.33 -22.60
C GLY A 114 31.82 -0.57 -21.64
N ILE A 115 30.73 -1.18 -21.17
CA ILE A 115 29.83 -0.57 -20.19
C ILE A 115 30.11 -1.16 -18.80
N SER A 116 30.23 -0.28 -17.80
CA SER A 116 30.31 -0.66 -16.38
C SER A 116 29.17 0.01 -15.62
N VAL A 117 28.33 -0.79 -14.97
CA VAL A 117 27.26 -0.28 -14.10
C VAL A 117 27.47 -0.79 -12.68
N LYS A 118 27.34 0.12 -11.71
CA LYS A 118 27.48 -0.19 -10.28
C LYS A 118 26.34 0.47 -9.51
N PRO A 119 25.61 -0.25 -8.67
CA PRO A 119 24.64 0.37 -7.77
C PRO A 119 25.42 1.18 -6.72
N ALA A 120 25.03 2.44 -6.52
CA ALA A 120 25.58 3.27 -5.46
C ALA A 120 24.73 3.09 -4.20
N ASN A 121 25.25 2.40 -3.18
CA ASN A 121 24.57 2.20 -1.88
C ASN A 121 24.82 3.35 -0.89
N SER A 122 25.09 4.57 -1.35
CA SER A 122 25.30 5.71 -0.45
C SER A 122 23.96 6.33 -0.05
N ILE A 123 23.47 6.01 1.14
CA ILE A 123 22.40 6.77 1.79
C ILE A 123 23.05 8.03 2.39
N THR A 124 23.03 9.14 1.66
CA THR A 124 23.47 10.43 2.19
C THR A 124 22.31 11.07 2.96
N LEU A 125 22.29 10.87 4.29
CA LEU A 125 21.35 11.57 5.15
C LEU A 125 21.82 13.01 5.37
N ILE A 126 21.04 13.98 4.90
CA ILE A 126 21.27 15.40 5.21
C ILE A 126 20.62 15.66 6.57
N GLN A 127 21.42 15.92 7.60
CA GLN A 127 20.89 16.30 8.91
C GLN A 127 20.27 17.71 8.79
N LEU A 128 18.95 17.79 8.85
CA LEU A 128 18.25 19.07 8.95
C LEU A 128 18.45 19.64 10.36
N LYS A 129 19.00 20.86 10.43
CA LYS A 129 19.09 21.61 11.69
C LYS A 129 17.78 22.35 11.92
N TRP A 130 17.19 22.16 13.10
CA TRP A 130 16.04 22.95 13.53
C TRP A 130 16.45 24.43 13.65
N PRO A 131 15.68 25.40 13.14
CA PRO A 131 16.03 26.80 13.25
C PRO A 131 16.15 27.24 14.72
N GLU A 132 17.16 28.06 15.01
CA GLU A 132 17.36 28.64 16.34
C GLU A 132 16.14 29.48 16.75
N GLY A 133 15.74 29.40 18.03
CA GLY A 133 14.61 30.16 18.57
C GLY A 133 13.21 29.60 18.26
N VAL A 134 13.08 28.59 17.39
CA VAL A 134 11.79 27.95 17.11
C VAL A 134 11.46 26.92 18.20
N ARG A 135 10.40 27.17 18.97
CA ARG A 135 9.91 26.24 20.01
C ARG A 135 9.66 24.86 19.41
N LYS A 136 10.29 23.84 19.97
CA LYS A 136 10.01 22.43 19.67
C LYS A 136 8.66 22.08 20.27
N PHE A 137 7.59 22.10 19.47
CA PHE A 137 6.37 21.40 19.86
C PHE A 137 6.68 19.91 19.80
N THR A 138 6.55 19.19 20.92
CA THR A 138 6.39 17.74 20.84
C THR A 138 4.99 17.50 20.31
N TYR A 139 4.82 17.53 18.99
CA TYR A 139 3.63 16.93 18.39
C TYR A 139 3.59 15.52 18.94
N ARG A 140 2.53 15.21 19.70
CA ARG A 140 2.35 13.88 20.31
C ARG A 140 2.55 12.88 19.17
N LYS A 141 3.49 11.93 19.33
CA LYS A 141 3.70 10.86 18.34
C LYS A 141 2.35 10.23 18.02
N ASP A 142 2.14 9.81 16.77
CA ASP A 142 0.93 9.08 16.42
C ASP A 142 0.75 7.93 17.41
N PRO A 143 -0.45 7.78 18.00
CA PRO A 143 -0.73 6.63 18.86
C PRO A 143 -0.62 5.35 18.01
N VAL A 144 -0.54 4.18 18.62
CA VAL A 144 -0.85 2.93 17.93
C VAL A 144 -2.35 2.73 18.05
N LEU A 145 -3.03 2.53 16.92
CA LEU A 145 -4.48 2.32 16.88
C LEU A 145 -4.80 0.87 16.50
N PRO A 146 -5.88 0.29 17.04
CA PRO A 146 -6.21 -1.12 16.82
C PRO A 146 -6.57 -1.43 15.36
N ASP A 147 -7.03 -0.43 14.60
CA ASP A 147 -7.30 -0.53 13.15
C ASP A 147 -6.04 -0.28 12.30
N ASN A 148 -4.87 -0.08 12.92
CA ASN A 148 -3.62 0.19 12.22
C ASN A 148 -3.71 1.44 11.29
N SER A 149 -4.56 2.41 11.63
CA SER A 149 -4.87 3.57 10.78
C SER A 149 -3.90 4.75 10.90
N THR A 150 -2.85 4.60 11.68
CA THR A 150 -1.98 5.70 12.15
C THR A 150 -1.06 6.20 11.05
N GLY A 151 -1.38 7.38 10.53
CA GLY A 151 -0.56 8.07 9.54
C GLY A 151 0.57 8.82 10.22
N MET A 152 1.80 8.31 10.02
CA MET A 152 3.10 9.02 9.91
C MET A 152 4.29 8.32 10.61
N GLY A 153 4.13 7.17 11.28
CA GLY A 153 5.32 6.46 11.79
C GLY A 153 5.20 5.03 12.32
N PHE A 154 4.00 4.45 12.39
CA PHE A 154 3.82 3.07 12.87
C PHE A 154 2.91 2.32 11.92
N ALA A 155 3.49 1.41 11.15
CA ALA A 155 2.76 0.36 10.46
C ALA A 155 2.91 -0.91 11.30
N THR A 156 1.81 -1.55 11.61
CA THR A 156 1.81 -2.84 12.30
C THR A 156 1.26 -3.91 11.39
N ASP A 157 1.73 -5.13 11.61
CA ASP A 157 1.17 -6.31 10.98
C ASP A 157 -0.16 -6.64 11.64
N ASN A 158 -1.24 -6.52 10.87
CA ASN A 158 -2.53 -7.05 11.30
C ASN A 158 -3.39 -7.51 10.14
N VAL A 159 -4.41 -8.29 10.48
CA VAL A 159 -5.48 -8.66 9.56
C VAL A 159 -6.76 -8.04 10.08
N GLN A 160 -7.47 -7.30 9.24
CA GLN A 160 -8.84 -6.91 9.54
C GLN A 160 -9.79 -7.84 8.79
N ILE A 161 -10.89 -8.21 9.43
CA ILE A 161 -11.95 -9.02 8.82
C ILE A 161 -13.29 -8.32 9.00
N ALA A 162 -14.17 -8.51 8.03
CA ALA A 162 -15.48 -7.90 8.07
C ALA A 162 -16.58 -8.79 7.50
N PHE A 163 -17.76 -8.69 8.11
CA PHE A 163 -18.99 -9.33 7.65
C PHE A 163 -20.01 -8.28 7.25
N ASN A 164 -20.76 -8.57 6.20
CA ASN A 164 -21.88 -7.78 5.71
C ASN A 164 -23.05 -8.74 5.45
N VAL A 165 -24.09 -8.62 6.26
CA VAL A 165 -25.18 -9.60 6.36
C VAL A 165 -26.53 -8.94 6.60
N ILE A 166 -26.54 -7.74 7.17
CA ILE A 166 -27.76 -6.97 7.39
C ILE A 166 -28.14 -6.30 6.07
N PRO A 167 -29.40 -6.40 5.61
CA PRO A 167 -29.83 -5.74 4.38
C PRO A 167 -29.60 -4.22 4.43
N ILE A 168 -29.13 -3.66 3.32
CA ILE A 168 -28.92 -2.22 3.18
C ILE A 168 -30.20 -1.44 3.55
N GLY A 169 -30.09 -0.42 4.40
CA GLY A 169 -31.26 0.32 4.90
C GLY A 169 -31.83 -0.23 6.21
N GLN A 170 -31.39 -1.40 6.66
CA GLN A 170 -31.74 -2.01 7.96
C GLN A 170 -30.54 -2.05 8.92
N ASP A 171 -29.38 -1.60 8.44
CA ASP A 171 -28.07 -1.63 9.05
C ASP A 171 -27.75 -0.35 9.86
N GLY A 172 -28.77 0.47 10.13
CA GLY A 172 -28.67 1.75 10.82
C GLY A 172 -28.33 2.94 9.93
N TYR A 173 -28.16 2.72 8.62
CA TYR A 173 -27.92 3.76 7.63
C TYR A 173 -29.07 3.79 6.61
N GLU A 174 -29.36 4.95 6.03
CA GLU A 174 -30.23 4.99 4.86
C GLU A 174 -29.54 4.27 3.68
N SER A 175 -30.31 3.55 2.87
CA SER A 175 -29.73 2.81 1.75
C SER A 175 -29.17 3.72 0.64
N HIS A 176 -29.70 4.93 0.53
CA HIS A 176 -29.24 5.97 -0.39
C HIS A 176 -29.88 7.33 -0.05
N PRO A 177 -29.19 8.45 -0.31
CA PRO A 177 -29.79 9.78 -0.24
C PRO A 177 -30.98 9.93 -1.21
N LYS A 178 -31.97 10.73 -0.82
CA LYS A 178 -33.13 11.05 -1.65
C LYS A 178 -32.71 11.59 -3.02
N GLY A 179 -33.27 11.01 -4.09
CA GLY A 179 -32.98 11.42 -5.47
C GLY A 179 -31.74 10.75 -6.09
N THR A 180 -31.12 9.80 -5.40
CA THR A 180 -30.03 8.98 -5.95
C THR A 180 -30.46 7.50 -6.03
N MET A 181 -29.65 6.65 -6.66
CA MET A 181 -29.87 5.19 -6.63
C MET A 181 -29.01 4.54 -5.54
N PRO A 182 -29.38 3.34 -5.04
CA PRO A 182 -28.53 2.58 -4.12
C PRO A 182 -27.08 2.52 -4.60
N ARG A 183 -26.13 2.71 -3.66
CA ARG A 183 -24.68 2.67 -3.93
C ARG A 183 -24.19 3.76 -4.91
N PHE A 184 -24.93 4.86 -5.12
CA PHE A 184 -24.45 5.98 -5.92
C PHE A 184 -23.23 6.66 -5.27
N VAL A 185 -23.33 6.97 -3.96
CA VAL A 185 -22.23 7.48 -3.13
C VAL A 185 -21.58 6.35 -2.31
N GLY A 186 -20.67 6.69 -1.39
CA GLY A 186 -20.21 5.77 -0.36
C GLY A 186 -21.38 5.29 0.49
N TYR A 187 -21.38 4.00 0.84
CA TYR A 187 -22.47 3.33 1.55
C TYR A 187 -21.89 2.37 2.57
N LYS A 188 -22.64 2.09 3.64
CA LYS A 188 -22.23 1.07 4.61
C LYS A 188 -22.21 -0.29 3.91
N CYS A 189 -21.09 -0.99 4.01
CA CYS A 189 -20.93 -2.30 3.40
C CYS A 189 -20.26 -3.31 4.35
N THR A 190 -20.27 -3.02 5.63
CA THR A 190 -19.76 -3.86 6.72
C THR A 190 -20.60 -3.63 7.96
N ASP A 191 -21.09 -4.71 8.55
CA ASP A 191 -21.89 -4.67 9.78
C ASP A 191 -21.05 -4.99 11.02
N TYR A 192 -20.06 -5.85 10.82
CA TYR A 192 -19.14 -6.31 11.84
C TYR A 192 -17.73 -6.18 11.30
N GLU A 193 -16.83 -5.57 12.07
CA GLU A 193 -15.41 -5.44 11.75
C GLU A 193 -14.56 -5.76 12.98
N TYR A 194 -13.50 -6.52 12.75
CA TYR A 194 -12.54 -6.91 13.77
C TYR A 194 -11.12 -6.75 13.28
N ALA A 195 -10.22 -6.28 14.15
CA ALA A 195 -8.79 -6.33 13.94
C ALA A 195 -8.18 -7.51 14.69
N LEU A 196 -7.38 -8.31 13.97
CA LEU A 196 -6.62 -9.43 14.50
C LEU A 196 -5.20 -8.96 14.75
N ASN A 197 -4.90 -8.61 16.00
CA ASN A 197 -3.66 -7.94 16.36
C ASN A 197 -2.73 -8.88 17.14
N GLN A 198 -1.44 -8.76 16.87
CA GLN A 198 -0.39 -9.20 17.78
C GLN A 198 -0.09 -8.07 18.77
N VAL A 199 -0.16 -8.37 20.06
CA VAL A 199 0.07 -7.37 21.11
C VAL A 199 1.57 -7.32 21.41
N ALA A 200 2.16 -6.14 21.44
CA ALA A 200 3.58 -5.98 21.76
C ALA A 200 3.86 -6.37 23.21
N SER A 201 5.08 -6.86 23.49
CA SER A 201 5.49 -7.33 24.82
C SER A 201 5.34 -6.26 25.90
N GLU A 202 5.59 -4.99 25.57
CA GLU A 202 5.41 -3.83 26.46
C GLU A 202 3.96 -3.58 26.89
N PHE A 203 2.98 -4.14 26.16
CA PHE A 203 1.55 -4.11 26.49
C PHE A 203 1.02 -5.47 27.00
N GLY A 204 1.90 -6.40 27.39
CA GLY A 204 1.55 -7.70 27.93
C GLY A 204 1.71 -8.87 26.95
N GLY A 205 2.04 -8.60 25.68
CA GLY A 205 2.25 -9.64 24.68
C GLY A 205 0.99 -10.42 24.28
N GLY A 206 1.17 -11.43 23.43
CA GLY A 206 0.09 -12.30 22.97
C GLY A 206 -0.68 -11.72 21.79
N THR A 207 -1.99 -11.97 21.75
CA THR A 207 -2.85 -11.64 20.62
C THR A 207 -4.21 -11.16 21.10
N GLU A 208 -4.86 -10.32 20.31
CA GLU A 208 -6.22 -9.85 20.58
C GLU A 208 -7.08 -9.77 19.32
N ILE A 209 -8.39 -9.98 19.49
CA ILE A 209 -9.40 -9.70 18.46
C ILE A 209 -10.12 -8.44 18.91
N TRP A 210 -9.80 -7.30 18.32
CA TRP A 210 -10.34 -6.01 18.71
C TRP A 210 -11.60 -5.67 17.90
N ARG A 211 -12.67 -5.19 18.55
CA ARG A 211 -13.88 -4.72 17.87
C ARG A 211 -13.63 -3.36 17.21
N LEU A 212 -13.79 -3.31 15.90
CA LEU A 212 -13.74 -2.08 15.13
C LEU A 212 -15.13 -1.53 14.85
N LEU A 213 -16.07 -2.42 14.54
CA LEU A 213 -17.47 -2.09 14.27
C LEU A 213 -18.36 -3.26 14.68
N VAL A 214 -19.45 -2.98 15.37
CA VAL A 214 -20.56 -3.90 15.62
C VAL A 214 -21.87 -3.11 15.60
N PRO A 215 -23.04 -3.74 15.36
CA PRO A 215 -24.31 -3.02 15.41
C PRO A 215 -24.52 -2.29 16.75
N GLY A 216 -24.88 -1.00 16.68
CA GLY A 216 -25.06 -0.13 17.85
C GLY A 216 -23.80 0.54 18.38
N MET A 217 -22.61 0.17 17.90
CA MET A 217 -21.36 0.85 18.24
C MET A 217 -21.26 2.19 17.51
N PRO A 218 -20.91 3.30 18.21
CA PRO A 218 -20.59 4.56 17.53
C PRO A 218 -19.37 4.39 16.61
N GLU A 219 -19.48 4.83 15.36
CA GLU A 219 -18.36 4.85 14.41
C GLU A 219 -17.29 5.83 14.90
N LYS A 220 -16.07 5.34 15.17
CA LYS A 220 -14.96 6.12 15.73
C LYS A 220 -13.60 5.58 15.27
N HIS A 221 -12.54 6.33 15.54
CA HIS A 221 -11.19 6.08 15.06
C HIS A 221 -10.18 5.80 16.18
N PHE A 222 -10.68 5.40 17.35
CA PHE A 222 -9.91 4.94 18.51
C PHE A 222 -8.79 5.87 19.03
N TYR A 223 -8.70 7.13 18.57
CA TYR A 223 -7.71 8.07 19.09
C TYR A 223 -7.92 8.28 20.60
N PRO A 224 -6.84 8.44 21.40
CA PRO A 224 -6.95 8.65 22.85
C PRO A 224 -7.79 9.86 23.28
N ARG A 225 -8.04 10.80 22.36
CA ARG A 225 -8.88 12.00 22.58
C ARG A 225 -10.37 11.76 22.32
N GLN A 226 -10.75 10.63 21.72
CA GLN A 226 -12.15 10.31 21.44
C GLN A 226 -12.81 9.66 22.66
N PRO A 227 -14.11 9.90 22.90
CA PRO A 227 -14.85 9.22 23.95
C PRO A 227 -14.76 7.70 23.85
N ALA A 228 -14.73 7.03 25.00
CA ALA A 228 -14.84 5.58 25.07
C ALA A 228 -16.28 5.14 24.72
N SER A 229 -16.38 4.04 23.99
CA SER A 229 -17.63 3.34 23.73
C SER A 229 -17.72 2.13 24.68
N PRO A 230 -18.92 1.75 25.15
CA PRO A 230 -19.09 0.51 25.92
C PRO A 230 -18.75 -0.76 25.11
N PHE A 231 -18.64 -0.64 23.78
CA PHE A 231 -18.24 -1.72 22.88
C PHE A 231 -16.72 -1.78 22.64
N ASP A 232 -15.97 -0.74 23.06
CA ASP A 232 -14.52 -0.72 22.86
C ASP A 232 -13.86 -1.88 23.62
N GLY A 233 -12.91 -2.54 22.96
CA GLY A 233 -12.08 -3.56 23.59
C GLY A 233 -12.09 -4.92 22.87
N PRO A 234 -11.27 -5.85 23.37
CA PRO A 234 -11.11 -7.16 22.76
C PRO A 234 -12.33 -8.06 22.97
N VAL A 235 -12.49 -9.03 22.07
CA VAL A 235 -13.48 -10.10 22.19
C VAL A 235 -13.08 -11.06 23.31
N LYS A 236 -13.86 -11.10 24.40
CA LYS A 236 -13.50 -11.80 25.64
C LYS A 236 -13.33 -13.32 25.51
N LYS A 237 -14.12 -13.96 24.64
CA LYS A 237 -14.11 -15.43 24.44
C LYS A 237 -13.59 -15.82 23.06
N GLY A 238 -12.96 -14.89 22.36
CA GLY A 238 -12.34 -15.14 21.07
C GLY A 238 -11.00 -15.86 21.24
N LYS A 239 -10.56 -16.53 20.18
CA LYS A 239 -9.22 -17.14 20.12
C LYS A 239 -8.53 -16.67 18.86
N LEU A 240 -7.28 -16.25 19.00
CA LEU A 240 -6.45 -15.83 17.89
C LEU A 240 -5.08 -16.51 18.04
N ALA A 241 -4.60 -17.10 16.96
CA ALA A 241 -3.25 -17.60 16.84
C ALA A 241 -2.61 -16.96 15.61
N ILE A 242 -1.39 -16.45 15.77
CA ILE A 242 -0.58 -15.92 14.68
C ILE A 242 0.77 -16.61 14.75
N THR A 243 1.08 -17.36 13.70
CA THR A 243 2.35 -18.10 13.58
C THR A 243 3.04 -17.73 12.27
N HIS A 244 4.34 -18.02 12.20
CA HIS A 244 5.15 -17.78 11.00
C HIS A 244 5.83 -19.08 10.59
N GLU A 245 5.66 -19.45 9.33
CA GLU A 245 6.32 -20.58 8.68
C GLU A 245 7.17 -20.05 7.52
N GLY A 246 8.48 -19.87 7.76
CA GLY A 246 9.35 -19.19 6.81
C GLY A 246 8.91 -17.75 6.56
N SER A 247 8.56 -17.43 5.32
CA SER A 247 8.05 -16.11 4.91
C SER A 247 6.51 -16.02 4.94
N THR A 248 5.81 -17.06 5.40
CA THR A 248 4.35 -17.12 5.42
C THR A 248 3.83 -16.80 6.82
N ARG A 249 2.94 -15.80 6.92
CA ARG A 249 2.17 -15.52 8.13
C ARG A 249 0.86 -16.31 8.10
N ILE A 250 0.62 -17.12 9.12
CA ILE A 250 -0.62 -17.87 9.29
C ILE A 250 -1.40 -17.23 10.44
N THR A 251 -2.65 -16.87 10.17
CA THR A 251 -3.56 -16.24 11.15
C THR A 251 -4.83 -17.08 11.25
N GLU A 252 -5.06 -17.65 12.43
CA GLU A 252 -6.25 -18.44 12.74
C GLU A 252 -7.08 -17.71 13.81
N CYS A 253 -8.37 -17.51 13.52
CA CYS A 253 -9.26 -16.74 14.38
C CYS A 253 -10.57 -17.49 14.61
N ALA A 254 -11.03 -17.49 15.87
CA ALA A 254 -12.35 -17.95 16.27
C ALA A 254 -13.08 -16.84 17.02
N ILE A 255 -14.21 -16.39 16.45
CA ILE A 255 -15.11 -15.40 17.02
C ILE A 255 -16.36 -16.11 17.55
N PRO A 256 -16.77 -15.90 18.82
CA PRO A 256 -18.01 -16.45 19.34
C PRO A 256 -19.23 -15.94 18.55
N TRP A 257 -20.20 -16.82 18.27
CA TRP A 257 -21.43 -16.42 17.58
C TRP A 257 -22.21 -15.30 18.26
N THR A 258 -22.04 -15.11 19.57
CA THR A 258 -22.62 -13.99 20.32
C THR A 258 -22.09 -12.62 19.90
N GLU A 259 -20.94 -12.57 19.21
CA GLU A 259 -20.34 -11.34 18.67
C GLU A 259 -20.84 -11.01 17.26
N ILE A 260 -21.34 -12.01 16.53
CA ILE A 260 -21.81 -11.88 15.14
C ILE A 260 -23.18 -12.56 14.97
N PRO A 261 -24.20 -12.18 15.77
CA PRO A 261 -25.48 -12.89 15.81
C PRO A 261 -26.22 -12.92 14.47
N ASP A 262 -26.12 -11.88 13.64
CA ASP A 262 -26.76 -11.86 12.32
C ASP A 262 -26.08 -12.82 11.33
N VAL A 263 -24.76 -13.00 11.44
CA VAL A 263 -24.02 -14.01 10.66
C VAL A 263 -24.45 -15.40 11.08
N LYS A 264 -24.59 -15.64 12.39
CA LYS A 264 -25.11 -16.92 12.90
C LYS A 264 -26.53 -17.19 12.41
N LYS A 265 -27.39 -16.17 12.40
CA LYS A 265 -28.75 -16.28 11.86
C LYS A 265 -28.74 -16.62 10.36
N ALA A 266 -27.91 -15.97 9.57
CA ALA A 266 -27.77 -16.28 8.14
C ALA A 266 -27.30 -17.73 7.92
N LEU A 267 -26.33 -18.20 8.71
CA LEU A 267 -25.91 -19.61 8.71
C LEU A 267 -27.09 -20.55 9.00
N ASP A 268 -27.85 -20.30 10.08
CA ASP A 268 -28.98 -21.14 10.49
C ASP A 268 -30.10 -21.20 9.45
N GLU A 269 -30.28 -20.10 8.71
CA GLU A 269 -31.25 -19.99 7.61
C GLU A 269 -30.71 -20.52 6.28
N GLY A 270 -29.48 -21.03 6.23
CA GLY A 270 -28.84 -21.53 5.01
C GLY A 270 -28.56 -20.44 3.97
N LYS A 271 -28.40 -19.18 4.41
CA LYS A 271 -28.10 -18.02 3.57
C LYS A 271 -26.60 -17.80 3.42
N THR A 272 -26.23 -17.13 2.33
CA THR A 272 -24.87 -16.62 2.14
C THR A 272 -24.62 -15.39 3.02
N VAL A 273 -23.35 -15.08 3.22
CA VAL A 273 -22.89 -13.84 3.87
C VAL A 273 -21.84 -13.17 3.00
N LYS A 274 -21.71 -11.84 3.07
CA LYS A 274 -20.59 -11.15 2.43
C LYS A 274 -19.44 -11.03 3.40
N PHE A 275 -18.26 -11.40 2.94
CA PHE A 275 -17.05 -11.44 3.76
C PHE A 275 -15.90 -10.79 3.02
N SER A 276 -15.10 -10.03 3.76
CA SER A 276 -13.85 -9.45 3.27
C SER A 276 -12.79 -9.49 4.34
N PHE A 277 -11.54 -9.41 3.90
CA PHE A 277 -10.39 -9.19 4.77
C PHE A 277 -9.46 -8.15 4.17
N ARG A 278 -8.70 -7.50 5.03
CA ARG A 278 -7.58 -6.61 4.71
C ARG A 278 -6.34 -7.08 5.46
N VAL A 279 -5.26 -7.37 4.74
CA VAL A 279 -3.96 -7.71 5.32
C VAL A 279 -3.08 -6.47 5.24
N ASN A 280 -2.71 -5.94 6.40
CA ASN A 280 -1.73 -4.86 6.49
C ASN A 280 -0.32 -5.42 6.75
N ASP A 281 0.66 -4.70 6.23
CA ASP A 281 2.10 -4.98 6.33
C ASP A 281 2.79 -3.82 7.06
N ASN A 282 3.67 -4.16 8.01
CA ASN A 282 4.48 -3.19 8.75
C ASN A 282 5.62 -2.57 7.92
N ASN A 283 5.95 -3.14 6.76
CA ASN A 283 7.08 -2.68 5.95
C ASN A 283 6.67 -1.67 4.86
N ASN A 284 5.38 -1.59 4.51
CA ASN A 284 4.87 -0.58 3.58
C ASN A 284 3.42 -0.18 3.90
N MET A 285 3.25 1.02 4.44
CA MET A 285 1.95 1.59 4.84
C MET A 285 0.89 1.63 3.73
N GLY A 286 1.31 1.70 2.46
CA GLY A 286 0.40 1.70 1.31
C GLY A 286 0.12 0.31 0.73
N SER A 287 0.93 -0.70 1.06
CA SER A 287 0.72 -2.07 0.60
C SER A 287 -0.25 -2.79 1.53
N CYS A 288 -1.44 -3.09 1.02
CA CYS A 288 -2.37 -4.00 1.67
C CYS A 288 -2.94 -4.97 0.64
N MET A 289 -3.35 -6.14 1.11
CA MET A 289 -4.12 -7.09 0.32
C MET A 289 -5.56 -7.05 0.80
N GLU A 290 -6.52 -6.76 -0.08
CA GLU A 290 -7.94 -6.83 0.23
C GLU A 290 -8.62 -7.85 -0.67
N LEU A 291 -9.47 -8.71 -0.09
CA LEU A 291 -10.18 -9.75 -0.84
C LEU A 291 -11.07 -9.20 -1.96
N ALA A 292 -11.72 -8.07 -1.67
CA ALA A 292 -12.64 -7.38 -2.55
C ALA A 292 -11.94 -6.55 -3.65
N ARG A 293 -10.62 -6.37 -3.59
CA ARG A 293 -9.87 -5.56 -4.54
C ARG A 293 -10.04 -6.09 -5.96
N GLU A 294 -10.41 -5.19 -6.87
CA GLU A 294 -10.55 -5.46 -8.31
C GLU A 294 -11.55 -6.58 -8.68
N ARG A 295 -12.43 -6.98 -7.75
CA ARG A 295 -13.55 -7.88 -8.05
C ARG A 295 -14.65 -7.11 -8.76
N SER A 296 -15.28 -7.72 -9.77
CA SER A 296 -16.34 -7.07 -10.57
C SER A 296 -17.57 -6.64 -9.76
N VAL A 297 -17.84 -7.31 -8.65
CA VAL A 297 -18.93 -7.00 -7.72
C VAL A 297 -18.60 -5.87 -6.74
N SER A 298 -17.33 -5.50 -6.64
CA SER A 298 -16.81 -4.53 -5.67
C SER A 298 -16.37 -3.24 -6.38
N LYS A 299 -16.44 -2.14 -5.64
CA LYS A 299 -15.89 -0.84 -6.04
C LYS A 299 -15.16 -0.22 -4.87
N MET A 300 -14.32 0.78 -5.14
CA MET A 300 -13.71 1.58 -4.09
C MET A 300 -14.80 2.23 -3.22
N ASN A 301 -14.74 2.02 -1.91
CA ASN A 301 -15.72 2.51 -0.95
C ASN A 301 -15.04 2.74 0.40
N SER A 302 -14.95 4.00 0.82
CA SER A 302 -14.30 4.43 2.08
C SER A 302 -14.96 3.91 3.36
N ARG A 303 -16.06 3.17 3.26
CA ARG A 303 -16.83 2.63 4.39
C ARG A 303 -16.75 1.09 4.49
N ALA A 304 -15.73 0.46 3.89
CA ALA A 304 -15.59 -0.99 3.93
C ALA A 304 -14.69 -1.52 5.05
N PHE A 305 -13.80 -0.70 5.60
CA PHE A 305 -13.01 -1.04 6.78
C PHE A 305 -12.63 0.24 7.53
N HIS A 306 -12.28 0.11 8.80
CA HIS A 306 -11.62 1.17 9.54
C HIS A 306 -10.12 1.28 9.21
N ALA A 307 -9.55 2.48 9.15
CA ALA A 307 -10.24 3.76 9.21
C ALA A 307 -10.73 4.22 7.83
N SER A 308 -11.86 4.93 7.82
CA SER A 308 -12.55 5.34 6.59
C SER A 308 -11.77 6.28 5.65
N TRP A 309 -10.65 6.87 6.08
CA TRP A 309 -9.80 7.68 5.21
C TRP A 309 -8.78 6.88 4.41
N LYS A 310 -8.67 5.56 4.62
CA LYS A 310 -7.81 4.69 3.82
C LYS A 310 -8.58 4.20 2.58
N GLU A 311 -7.81 3.84 1.55
CA GLU A 311 -8.39 3.15 0.40
C GLU A 311 -8.92 1.78 0.82
N HIS A 312 -10.16 1.50 0.44
CA HIS A 312 -10.89 0.27 0.75
C HIS A 312 -11.82 -0.11 -0.39
N TRP A 313 -12.09 -1.42 -0.51
CA TRP A 313 -12.98 -1.99 -1.51
C TRP A 313 -14.24 -2.58 -0.87
N ALA A 314 -15.40 -2.28 -1.46
CA ALA A 314 -16.70 -2.66 -0.91
C ALA A 314 -16.81 -4.18 -0.70
N ASN A 315 -17.21 -4.58 0.51
CA ASN A 315 -17.44 -5.97 0.88
C ASN A 315 -18.77 -6.49 0.29
N GLU A 316 -18.67 -6.91 -0.97
CA GLU A 316 -19.79 -7.40 -1.79
C GLU A 316 -19.60 -8.85 -2.25
N VAL A 317 -18.46 -9.47 -1.92
CA VAL A 317 -18.15 -10.86 -2.29
C VAL A 317 -18.91 -11.81 -1.36
N GLU A 318 -19.78 -12.64 -1.94
CA GLU A 318 -20.61 -13.58 -1.19
C GLU A 318 -19.92 -14.92 -0.97
N PHE A 319 -20.11 -15.47 0.24
CA PHE A 319 -19.62 -16.76 0.68
C PHE A 319 -20.77 -17.60 1.23
N ALA A 320 -20.71 -18.90 0.95
CA ALA A 320 -21.55 -19.91 1.61
C ALA A 320 -20.75 -20.59 2.72
N PHE A 321 -21.45 -21.12 3.71
CA PHE A 321 -20.84 -21.92 4.77
C PHE A 321 -20.58 -23.34 4.27
N GLU A 322 -19.42 -23.90 4.65
CA GLU A 322 -19.13 -25.32 4.46
C GLU A 322 -20.12 -26.17 5.27
N LYS A 323 -20.53 -27.31 4.72
CA LYS A 323 -21.56 -28.20 5.28
C LYS A 323 -21.02 -29.21 6.26
#